data_AF-A0A0M2NZZ4-F1
#
_entry.id   AF-A0A0M2NZZ4-F1
#
_cell.length_a   1.000
_cell.length_b   1.000
_cell.length_c   1.000
_cell.angle_alpha   90.00
_cell.angle_beta   90.00
_cell.angle_gamma   90.00
#
_symmetry.space_group_name_H-M   'P 1'
#
loop_
_entity.id
_entity.type
_entity.pdbx_description
1 polymer ?
#
loop_
_entity_poly.entity_id
_entity_poly.type
_entity_poly.pdbx_seq_one_letter_code
_entity_poly.pdbx_strand_id
1 'polypeptide(L)'
;MALIISPQWFTDHGLTNKNFDARISKAQLNRMFNQKHLSPELKQRYAKRLLRFKNVENRNYLEKVAKGKTNSKDQYLSPFKMNQFEKIEAIKSNFPLSNTELEDIKPVTAQNESWKMLHNKAEQYGAKHSQSNMFKIRDEYWQLIKKHKRKVNRDYEFNSNSPEFKDLELLVDTMREAGADIEYISLPSNGKWYDHIGVNKEKRQKVYNKITETVVNRGGKIYNMTDKDYELYVISDAVHIGWKGWVYISEHIAQHMGK
;
A
#
# COMPACT_ATOMS: atom_id res chain seq x y z
N MET A 1 13.95 -2.81 -2.75
CA MET A 1 12.86 -2.30 -1.86
C MET A 1 11.60 -3.10 -2.13
N ALA A 2 10.67 -3.25 -1.18
CA ALA A 2 9.39 -3.94 -1.43
C ALA A 2 8.21 -2.96 -1.35
N LEU A 3 7.30 -3.01 -2.32
CA LEU A 3 6.06 -2.22 -2.34
C LEU A 3 4.85 -3.14 -2.40
N ILE A 4 4.07 -3.14 -1.32
CA ILE A 4 2.87 -3.95 -1.17
C ILE A 4 1.67 -3.20 -1.78
N ILE A 5 0.94 -3.87 -2.67
CA ILE A 5 -0.25 -3.36 -3.33
C ILE A 5 -1.46 -4.15 -2.79
N SER A 6 -2.31 -3.46 -2.03
CA SER A 6 -3.58 -4.02 -1.55
C SER A 6 -4.66 -3.78 -2.61
N PRO A 7 -5.30 -4.85 -3.13
CA PRO A 7 -6.33 -4.72 -4.17
C PRO A 7 -7.59 -3.98 -3.67
N GLN A 8 -7.78 -3.88 -2.37
CA GLN A 8 -8.88 -3.17 -1.74
C GLN A 8 -8.76 -1.64 -1.85
N TRP A 9 -7.59 -1.10 -2.19
CA TRP A 9 -7.42 0.33 -2.45
C TRP A 9 -8.14 0.78 -3.73
N PHE A 10 -8.36 -0.16 -4.66
CA PHE A 10 -9.00 0.07 -5.96
C PHE A 10 -10.52 0.13 -5.78
N THR A 11 -10.95 1.20 -5.13
CA THR A 11 -12.35 1.49 -4.85
C THR A 11 -13.00 2.35 -5.93
N ASP A 12 -14.33 2.48 -5.90
CA ASP A 12 -15.08 3.39 -6.76
C ASP A 12 -14.61 4.85 -6.70
N HIS A 13 -14.00 5.26 -5.58
CA HIS A 13 -13.60 6.64 -5.33
C HIS A 13 -12.09 6.83 -5.22
N GLY A 14 -11.31 5.75 -5.13
CA GLY A 14 -9.87 5.79 -4.85
C GLY A 14 -9.55 6.46 -3.50
N LEU A 15 -8.37 7.06 -3.40
CA LEU A 15 -7.97 7.83 -2.21
C LEU A 15 -8.93 9.00 -1.90
N THR A 16 -9.55 8.96 -0.72
CA THR A 16 -10.45 10.02 -0.23
C THR A 16 -9.70 11.26 0.26
N ASN A 17 -10.37 12.43 0.27
CA ASN A 17 -9.81 13.67 0.84
C ASN A 17 -9.36 13.49 2.29
N LYS A 18 -10.17 12.81 3.13
CA LYS A 18 -9.82 12.56 4.53
C LYS A 18 -8.53 11.74 4.67
N ASN A 19 -8.38 10.68 3.88
CA ASN A 19 -7.19 9.83 3.93
C ASN A 19 -5.95 10.52 3.37
N PHE A 20 -6.13 11.38 2.36
CA PHE A 20 -5.09 12.25 1.83
C PHE A 20 -4.62 13.25 2.88
N ASP A 21 -5.55 14.01 3.47
CA ASP A 21 -5.25 15.05 4.47
C ASP A 21 -4.53 14.47 5.70
N ALA A 22 -4.86 13.24 6.08
CA ALA A 22 -4.23 12.55 7.20
C ALA A 22 -2.76 12.15 6.96
N ARG A 23 -2.29 12.12 5.70
CA ARG A 23 -0.97 11.55 5.33
C ARG A 23 -0.08 12.49 4.53
N ILE A 24 -0.63 13.53 3.92
CA ILE A 24 0.13 14.38 3.02
C ILE A 24 1.22 15.16 3.77
N SER A 25 2.46 15.09 3.27
CA SER A 25 3.57 15.90 3.78
C SER A 25 3.95 16.99 2.77
N LYS A 26 3.86 18.24 3.22
CA LYS A 26 4.24 19.42 2.43
C LYS A 26 5.74 19.40 2.10
N ALA A 27 6.57 18.96 3.05
CA ALA A 27 8.01 18.83 2.85
C ALA A 27 8.34 17.77 1.81
N GLN A 28 7.67 16.61 1.85
CA GLN A 28 7.84 15.56 0.83
C GLN A 28 7.39 16.03 -0.56
N LEU A 29 6.25 16.72 -0.65
CA LEU A 29 5.81 17.31 -1.93
C LEU A 29 6.82 18.33 -2.47
N ASN A 30 7.33 19.22 -1.61
CA ASN A 30 8.35 20.18 -2.00
C ASN A 30 9.63 19.48 -2.49
N ARG A 31 10.10 18.44 -1.79
CA ARG A 31 11.26 17.64 -2.21
C ARG A 31 11.00 16.97 -3.56
N MET A 32 9.83 16.38 -3.78
CA MET A 32 9.45 15.72 -5.04
C MET A 32 9.49 16.70 -6.22
N PHE A 33 8.86 17.88 -6.10
CA PHE A 33 8.85 18.87 -7.17
C PHE A 33 10.24 19.45 -7.47
N ASN A 34 11.13 19.46 -6.48
CA ASN A 34 12.52 19.90 -6.62
C ASN A 34 13.48 18.77 -7.05
N GLN A 35 13.03 17.52 -7.21
CA GLN A 35 13.89 16.43 -7.71
C GLN A 35 14.33 16.72 -9.14
N LYS A 36 15.64 16.68 -9.39
CA LYS A 36 16.22 16.98 -10.72
C LYS A 36 15.98 15.87 -11.74
N HIS A 37 15.96 14.62 -11.27
CA HIS A 37 15.83 13.43 -12.12
C HIS A 37 14.38 13.09 -12.46
N LEU A 38 13.40 13.72 -11.80
CA LEU A 38 11.99 13.51 -12.09
C LEU A 38 11.56 14.36 -13.29
N SER A 39 10.97 13.71 -14.29
CA SER A 39 10.61 14.33 -15.55
C SER A 39 9.56 15.44 -15.37
N PRO A 40 9.57 16.48 -16.23
CA PRO A 40 8.54 17.51 -16.21
C PRO A 40 7.12 16.93 -16.42
N GLU A 41 7.00 15.87 -17.22
CA GLU A 41 5.73 15.18 -17.46
C GLU A 41 5.20 14.51 -16.18
N LEU A 42 6.06 13.81 -15.44
CA LEU A 42 5.66 13.16 -14.21
C LEU A 42 5.28 14.17 -13.12
N LYS A 43 6.02 15.28 -13.02
CA LYS A 43 5.65 16.43 -12.17
C LYS A 43 4.29 17.02 -12.55
N GLN A 44 4.01 17.17 -13.85
CA GLN A 44 2.69 17.61 -14.35
C GLN A 44 1.56 16.66 -13.93
N ARG A 45 1.77 15.35 -14.05
CA ARG A 45 0.78 14.34 -13.63
C ARG A 45 0.52 14.39 -12.13
N TYR A 46 1.57 14.51 -11.30
CA TYR A 46 1.41 14.74 -9.86
C TYR A 46 0.61 16.00 -9.55
N ALA A 47 0.95 17.13 -10.18
CA ALA A 47 0.22 18.38 -9.97
C ALA A 47 -1.27 18.26 -10.34
N LYS A 48 -1.58 17.65 -11.50
CA LYS A 48 -2.96 17.38 -11.92
C LYS A 48 -3.70 16.49 -10.91
N ARG A 49 -3.03 15.48 -10.35
CA ARG A 49 -3.62 14.59 -9.34
C ARG A 49 -3.86 15.30 -8.02
N LEU A 50 -2.88 16.07 -7.55
CA LEU A 50 -2.92 16.84 -6.30
C LEU A 50 -4.04 17.89 -6.31
N LEU A 51 -4.27 18.55 -7.45
CA LEU A 51 -5.34 19.55 -7.62
C LEU A 51 -6.77 18.99 -7.42
N ARG A 52 -6.94 17.66 -7.41
CA ARG A 52 -8.21 16.98 -7.15
C ARG A 52 -8.57 16.93 -5.67
N PHE A 53 -7.62 17.16 -4.78
CA PHE A 53 -7.88 17.21 -3.34
C PHE A 53 -8.28 18.62 -2.91
N LYS A 54 -9.27 18.70 -2.01
CA LYS A 54 -9.86 19.97 -1.58
C LYS A 54 -8.86 20.83 -0.81
N ASN A 55 -8.12 20.22 0.12
CA ASN A 55 -7.23 20.91 1.06
C ASN A 55 -5.77 20.93 0.59
N VAL A 56 -5.52 20.70 -0.71
CA VAL A 56 -4.16 20.80 -1.23
C VAL A 56 -3.68 22.25 -1.18
N GLU A 57 -2.48 22.45 -0.62
CA GLU A 57 -1.89 23.78 -0.50
C GLU A 57 -1.18 24.22 -1.77
N ASN A 58 -0.96 25.53 -1.89
CA ASN A 58 -0.28 26.17 -3.01
C ASN A 58 -0.84 25.74 -4.39
N ARG A 59 -2.17 25.79 -4.52
CA ARG A 59 -2.89 25.47 -5.78
C ARG A 59 -2.35 26.25 -6.98
N ASN A 60 -2.00 27.52 -6.80
CA ASN A 60 -1.43 28.35 -7.88
C ASN A 60 -0.14 27.78 -8.46
N TYR A 61 0.77 27.30 -7.59
CA TYR A 61 1.97 26.60 -8.05
C TYR A 61 1.62 25.32 -8.81
N LEU A 62 0.73 24.49 -8.24
CA LEU A 62 0.32 23.23 -8.86
C LEU A 62 -0.36 23.45 -10.22
N GLU A 63 -1.16 24.50 -10.38
CA GLU A 63 -1.78 24.86 -11.67
C GLU A 63 -0.74 25.28 -12.71
N LYS A 64 0.29 26.02 -12.31
CA LYS A 64 1.42 26.34 -13.19
C LYS A 64 2.18 25.08 -13.60
N VAL A 65 2.49 24.20 -12.65
CA VAL A 65 3.16 22.91 -12.92
C VAL A 65 2.33 22.10 -13.89
N ALA A 66 1.03 21.90 -13.61
CA ALA A 66 0.11 21.11 -14.42
C ALA A 66 -0.02 21.60 -15.87
N LYS A 67 0.22 22.90 -16.13
CA LYS A 67 0.21 23.53 -17.45
C LYS A 67 1.60 23.59 -18.11
N GLY A 68 2.66 23.12 -17.43
CA GLY A 68 4.04 23.22 -17.91
C GLY A 68 4.58 24.66 -17.93
N LYS A 69 4.01 25.56 -17.12
CA LYS A 69 4.31 27.01 -17.13
C LYS A 69 5.12 27.48 -15.91
N THR A 70 5.87 26.58 -15.27
CA THR A 70 6.72 26.94 -14.12
C THR A 70 8.06 27.47 -14.55
N ASN A 71 8.58 28.45 -13.83
CA ASN A 71 9.96 28.92 -13.96
C ASN A 71 10.80 28.56 -12.72
N SER A 72 12.10 28.85 -12.75
CA SER A 72 13.05 28.52 -11.66
C SER A 72 12.77 29.25 -10.34
N LYS A 73 11.94 30.31 -10.35
CA LYS A 73 11.54 31.07 -9.15
C LYS A 73 10.24 30.55 -8.53
N ASP A 74 9.43 29.79 -9.28
CA ASP A 74 8.22 29.18 -8.74
C ASP A 74 8.59 28.03 -7.79
N GLN A 75 8.06 28.07 -6.57
CA GLN A 75 8.35 27.07 -5.53
C GLN A 75 7.07 26.59 -4.86
N TYR A 76 7.02 25.30 -4.53
CA TYR A 76 5.92 24.73 -3.76
C TYR A 76 5.95 25.21 -2.30
N LEU A 77 7.13 25.25 -1.68
CA LEU A 77 7.38 25.90 -0.40
C LEU A 77 8.55 26.87 -0.51
N SER A 78 8.52 27.96 0.26
CA SER A 78 9.68 28.84 0.38
C SER A 78 10.83 28.12 1.11
N PRO A 79 12.11 28.52 0.90
CA PRO A 79 13.24 27.87 1.55
C PRO A 79 13.17 27.98 3.08
N PHE A 80 12.65 29.10 3.58
CA PHE A 80 12.40 29.30 5.01
C PHE A 80 11.40 28.28 5.57
N LYS A 81 10.24 28.08 4.92
CA LYS A 81 9.25 27.09 5.35
C LYS A 81 9.79 25.66 5.25
N MET A 82 10.55 25.36 4.20
CA MET A 82 11.19 24.05 4.07
C MET A 82 12.15 23.79 5.22
N ASN A 83 13.06 24.73 5.51
CA ASN A 83 14.00 24.63 6.63
C ASN A 83 13.30 24.46 7.98
N GLN A 84 12.16 25.12 8.20
CA GLN A 84 11.34 24.92 9.41
C GLN A 84 10.81 23.48 9.48
N PHE A 85 10.26 22.94 8.39
CA PHE A 85 9.79 21.55 8.37
C PHE A 85 10.92 20.55 8.61
N GLU A 86 12.10 20.75 8.02
CA GLU A 86 13.23 19.84 8.21
C GLU A 86 13.70 19.79 9.67
N LYS A 87 13.71 20.94 10.36
CA LYS A 87 14.01 20.99 11.79
C LYS A 87 12.96 20.28 12.63
N ILE A 88 11.67 20.49 12.31
CA ILE A 88 10.57 19.81 13.02
C ILE A 88 10.63 18.30 12.78
N GLU A 89 10.89 17.85 11.55
CA GLU A 89 11.05 16.44 11.20
C GLU A 89 12.24 15.82 11.96
N ALA A 90 13.39 16.50 12.01
CA ALA A 90 14.57 16.03 12.73
C ALA A 90 14.35 15.93 14.25
N ILE A 91 13.62 16.89 14.85
CA ILE A 91 13.25 16.81 16.27
C ILE A 91 12.32 15.62 16.49
N LYS A 92 11.29 15.45 15.65
CA LYS A 92 10.33 14.34 15.78
C LYS A 92 10.97 12.97 15.57
N SER A 93 11.98 12.87 14.70
CA SER A 93 12.70 11.60 14.49
C SER A 93 13.56 11.23 15.69
N ASN A 94 14.14 12.22 16.38
CA ASN A 94 14.98 12.00 17.56
C ASN A 94 14.17 11.81 18.86
N PHE A 95 12.94 12.30 18.89
CA PHE A 95 12.00 12.13 20.01
C PHE A 95 10.71 11.47 19.52
N PRO A 96 10.76 10.16 19.20
CA PRO A 96 9.57 9.44 18.77
C PRO A 96 8.49 9.52 19.85
N LEU A 97 7.28 9.92 19.44
CA LEU A 97 6.14 10.11 20.36
C LEU A 97 5.59 8.77 20.92
N SER A 98 6.05 7.63 20.40
CA SER A 98 5.74 6.30 20.92
C SER A 98 6.90 5.33 20.65
N ASN A 99 7.16 4.41 21.58
CA ASN A 99 8.02 3.27 21.31
C ASN A 99 7.35 2.37 20.24
N THR A 100 8.16 1.72 19.41
CA THR A 100 7.66 0.69 18.50
C THR A 100 7.43 -0.59 19.30
N GLU A 101 6.21 -1.13 19.28
CA GLU A 101 5.77 -2.34 20.00
C GLU A 101 6.53 -3.64 19.60
N LEU A 102 7.52 -3.56 18.72
CA LEU A 102 8.30 -4.71 18.26
C LEU A 102 9.35 -5.18 19.27
N GLU A 103 9.77 -4.33 20.22
CA GLU A 103 10.77 -4.69 21.23
C GLU A 103 10.27 -5.77 22.21
N ASP A 104 8.95 -5.86 22.42
CA ASP A 104 8.34 -6.79 23.38
C ASP A 104 7.87 -8.13 22.75
N ILE A 105 8.07 -8.31 21.44
CA ILE A 105 7.60 -9.51 20.74
C ILE A 105 8.65 -10.61 20.82
N LYS A 106 8.39 -11.66 21.61
CA LYS A 106 9.21 -12.88 21.61
C LYS A 106 9.09 -13.60 20.26
N PRO A 107 10.21 -13.85 19.53
CA PRO A 107 10.16 -14.56 18.27
C PRO A 107 9.60 -15.98 18.45
N VAL A 108 8.65 -16.37 17.60
CA VAL A 108 8.10 -17.74 17.56
C VAL A 108 8.97 -18.69 16.72
N THR A 109 10.04 -18.15 16.14
CA THR A 109 10.93 -18.80 15.16
C THR A 109 12.39 -18.51 15.51
N ALA A 110 13.26 -19.50 15.36
CA ALA A 110 14.71 -19.29 15.46
C ALA A 110 15.27 -18.61 14.19
N GLN A 111 16.39 -17.90 14.34
CA GLN A 111 16.95 -17.01 13.32
C GLN A 111 17.34 -17.71 12.00
N ASN A 112 17.57 -19.03 12.02
CA ASN A 112 18.06 -19.82 10.86
C ASN A 112 17.10 -20.97 10.47
N GLU A 113 15.82 -20.88 10.80
CA GLU A 113 14.86 -21.90 10.38
C GLU A 113 14.64 -21.89 8.87
N SER A 114 14.51 -23.09 8.28
CA SER A 114 14.19 -23.21 6.85
C SER A 114 12.81 -22.62 6.54
N TRP A 115 12.63 -22.10 5.32
CA TRP A 115 11.34 -21.59 4.84
C TRP A 115 10.20 -22.60 5.02
N LYS A 116 10.47 -23.89 4.76
CA LYS A 116 9.51 -24.98 4.99
C LYS A 116 9.03 -25.06 6.44
N MET A 117 9.94 -24.90 7.41
CA MET A 117 9.57 -24.88 8.83
C MET A 117 8.76 -23.64 9.20
N LEU A 118 9.13 -22.48 8.66
CA LEU A 118 8.40 -21.23 8.86
C LEU A 118 6.97 -21.32 8.31
N HIS A 119 6.78 -21.89 7.12
CA HIS A 119 5.45 -22.15 6.53
C HIS A 119 4.60 -23.04 7.42
N ASN A 120 5.16 -24.15 7.92
CA ASN A 120 4.47 -25.07 8.83
C ASN A 120 4.06 -24.40 10.15
N LYS A 121 4.96 -23.60 10.74
CA LYS A 121 4.67 -22.87 11.98
C LYS A 121 3.60 -21.80 11.77
N ALA A 122 3.66 -21.07 10.67
CA ALA A 122 2.65 -20.07 10.31
C ALA A 122 1.27 -20.71 10.12
N GLU A 123 1.21 -21.88 9.49
CA GLU A 123 -0.03 -22.66 9.38
C GLU A 123 -0.58 -23.08 10.74
N GLN A 124 0.25 -23.68 11.59
CA GLN A 124 -0.16 -24.10 12.94
C GLN A 124 -0.61 -22.93 13.80
N TYR A 125 0.12 -21.80 13.74
CA TYR A 125 -0.23 -20.60 14.47
C TYR A 125 -1.57 -20.04 13.98
N GLY A 126 -1.75 -19.93 12.66
CA GLY A 126 -3.00 -19.45 12.08
C GLY A 126 -4.19 -20.33 12.42
N ALA A 127 -4.02 -21.65 12.39
CA ALA A 127 -5.06 -22.61 12.77
C ALA A 127 -5.49 -22.47 14.25
N LYS A 128 -4.57 -22.12 15.16
CA LYS A 128 -4.87 -21.90 16.58
C LYS A 128 -5.60 -20.59 16.86
N HIS A 129 -5.43 -19.57 16.03
CA HIS A 129 -5.96 -18.21 16.28
C HIS A 129 -7.14 -17.83 15.36
N SER A 130 -7.71 -18.78 14.63
CA SER A 130 -8.83 -18.56 13.69
C SER A 130 -9.86 -19.70 13.72
N GLN A 131 -10.16 -20.21 14.91
CA GLN A 131 -11.02 -21.40 15.11
C GLN A 131 -12.52 -21.06 15.14
N SER A 132 -12.86 -19.82 15.48
CA SER A 132 -14.23 -19.39 15.78
C SER A 132 -15.14 -19.17 14.57
N ASN A 133 -14.64 -19.35 13.34
CA ASN A 133 -15.39 -19.13 12.11
C ASN A 133 -14.87 -19.94 10.91
N MET A 134 -15.75 -20.11 9.92
CA MET A 134 -15.45 -20.85 8.68
C MET A 134 -14.56 -20.09 7.69
N PHE A 135 -14.43 -18.76 7.84
CA PHE A 135 -13.64 -17.89 6.96
C PHE A 135 -12.16 -17.80 7.36
N LYS A 136 -11.79 -18.42 8.49
CA LYS A 136 -10.45 -18.36 9.10
C LYS A 136 -9.97 -16.93 9.36
N ILE A 137 -10.91 -16.05 9.68
CA ILE A 137 -10.63 -14.72 10.23
C ILE A 137 -10.16 -14.90 11.68
N ARG A 138 -9.18 -14.12 12.13
CA ARG A 138 -8.69 -14.13 13.51
C ARG A 138 -9.82 -14.01 14.52
N ASP A 139 -9.75 -14.82 15.57
CA ASP A 139 -10.85 -14.99 16.53
C ASP A 139 -11.27 -13.67 17.19
N GLU A 140 -10.30 -12.87 17.64
CA GLU A 140 -10.53 -11.55 18.22
C GLU A 140 -11.30 -10.63 17.27
N TYR A 141 -10.86 -10.55 16.01
CA TYR A 141 -11.49 -9.71 15.00
C TYR A 141 -12.88 -10.23 14.61
N TRP A 142 -13.07 -11.54 14.57
CA TRP A 142 -14.37 -12.16 14.32
C TRP A 142 -15.39 -11.82 15.42
N GLN A 143 -14.96 -11.80 16.69
CA GLN A 143 -15.83 -11.35 17.78
C GLN A 143 -16.25 -9.89 17.61
N LEU A 144 -15.34 -9.02 17.14
CA LEU A 144 -15.69 -7.64 16.83
C LEU A 144 -16.73 -7.55 15.71
N ILE A 145 -16.56 -8.28 14.61
CA ILE A 145 -17.55 -8.31 13.51
C ILE A 145 -18.93 -8.72 14.05
N LYS A 146 -19.00 -9.80 14.83
CA LYS A 146 -20.25 -10.28 15.43
C LYS A 146 -20.88 -9.25 16.38
N LYS A 147 -20.08 -8.58 17.20
CA LYS A 147 -20.56 -7.57 18.16
C LYS A 147 -21.24 -6.38 17.47
N HIS A 148 -20.73 -5.94 16.33
CA HIS A 148 -21.27 -4.79 15.62
C HIS A 148 -22.60 -5.09 14.88
N LYS A 149 -22.95 -6.36 14.65
CA LYS A 149 -24.20 -6.84 14.01
C LYS A 149 -24.57 -6.15 12.67
N ARG A 150 -23.64 -5.45 12.04
CA ARG A 150 -23.87 -4.75 10.77
C ARG A 150 -23.45 -5.64 9.61
N LYS A 151 -24.28 -5.66 8.56
CA LYS A 151 -23.88 -6.26 7.28
C LYS A 151 -22.64 -5.54 6.78
N VAL A 152 -21.56 -6.29 6.56
CA VAL A 152 -20.33 -5.76 5.99
C VAL A 152 -20.53 -5.67 4.47
N ASN A 153 -20.66 -4.46 3.95
CA ASN A 153 -20.72 -4.21 2.51
C ASN A 153 -19.37 -3.67 2.03
N ARG A 154 -18.78 -4.32 1.03
CA ARG A 154 -17.50 -3.95 0.42
C ARG A 154 -17.56 -3.97 -1.10
N ASP A 155 -18.76 -3.86 -1.68
CA ASP A 155 -18.94 -3.89 -3.12
C ASP A 155 -18.30 -2.68 -3.84
N TYR A 156 -18.02 -1.61 -3.11
CA TYR A 156 -17.26 -0.46 -3.63
C TYR A 156 -15.76 -0.75 -3.82
N GLU A 157 -15.25 -1.90 -3.35
CA GLU A 157 -13.88 -2.37 -3.56
C GLU A 157 -13.79 -3.23 -4.82
N PHE A 158 -12.56 -3.48 -5.29
CA PHE A 158 -12.30 -4.24 -6.52
C PHE A 158 -13.00 -3.65 -7.74
N ASN A 159 -12.94 -2.33 -7.90
CA ASN A 159 -13.39 -1.65 -9.10
C ASN A 159 -12.25 -1.55 -10.12
N SER A 160 -12.40 -2.25 -11.27
CA SER A 160 -11.43 -2.20 -12.37
C SER A 160 -11.29 -0.82 -13.01
N ASN A 161 -12.24 0.10 -12.77
CA ASN A 161 -12.22 1.48 -13.23
C ASN A 161 -11.79 2.47 -12.14
N SER A 162 -11.24 1.99 -11.03
CA SER A 162 -10.80 2.83 -9.91
C SER A 162 -9.81 3.93 -10.34
N PRO A 163 -9.94 5.17 -9.82
CA PRO A 163 -8.91 6.20 -9.95
C PRO A 163 -7.54 5.76 -9.42
N GLU A 164 -7.51 4.82 -8.48
CA GLU A 164 -6.28 4.32 -7.84
C GLU A 164 -5.32 3.69 -8.86
N PHE A 165 -5.81 3.19 -10.00
CA PHE A 165 -4.92 2.75 -11.08
C PHE A 165 -4.02 3.88 -11.57
N LYS A 166 -4.54 5.11 -11.71
CA LYS A 166 -3.70 6.26 -12.11
C LYS A 166 -2.70 6.67 -11.03
N ASP A 167 -3.02 6.41 -9.77
CA ASP A 167 -2.11 6.64 -8.65
C ASP A 167 -1.02 5.55 -8.58
N LEU A 168 -1.36 4.29 -8.90
CA LEU A 168 -0.38 3.21 -9.08
C LEU A 168 0.55 3.51 -10.28
N GLU A 169 0.02 3.99 -11.41
CA GLU A 169 0.83 4.41 -12.55
C GLU A 169 1.85 5.48 -12.15
N LEU A 170 1.43 6.49 -11.38
CA LEU A 170 2.31 7.54 -10.84
C LEU A 170 3.43 6.95 -9.97
N LEU A 171 3.10 6.00 -9.10
CA LEU A 171 4.07 5.34 -8.23
C LEU A 171 5.11 4.55 -9.04
N VAL A 172 4.67 3.72 -9.99
CA VAL A 172 5.57 2.88 -10.79
C VAL A 172 6.49 3.74 -11.66
N ASP A 173 5.94 4.75 -12.33
CA ASP A 173 6.74 5.66 -13.15
C ASP A 173 7.77 6.43 -12.30
N THR A 174 7.40 6.84 -11.08
CA THR A 174 8.32 7.51 -10.13
C THR A 174 9.46 6.63 -9.69
N MET A 175 9.18 5.39 -9.30
CA MET A 175 10.23 4.46 -8.86
C MET A 175 11.18 4.12 -10.00
N ARG A 176 10.64 3.97 -11.22
CA ARG A 176 11.45 3.75 -12.42
C ARG A 176 12.35 4.95 -12.74
N GLU A 177 11.82 6.17 -12.76
CA GLU A 177 12.64 7.38 -13.00
C GLU A 177 13.68 7.62 -11.90
N ALA A 178 13.41 7.17 -10.67
CA ALA A 178 14.37 7.17 -9.58
C ALA A 178 15.46 6.07 -9.71
N GLY A 179 15.35 5.16 -10.67
CA GLY A 179 16.26 4.02 -10.83
C GLY A 179 16.16 3.01 -9.69
N ALA A 180 15.02 2.96 -9.00
CA ALA A 180 14.85 2.09 -7.84
C ALA A 180 14.55 0.65 -8.27
N ASP A 181 15.24 -0.32 -7.64
CA ASP A 181 14.91 -1.73 -7.76
C ASP A 181 13.82 -2.11 -6.75
N ILE A 182 12.64 -2.43 -7.29
CA ILE A 182 11.41 -2.64 -6.52
C ILE A 182 10.87 -4.04 -6.76
N GLU A 183 10.63 -4.74 -5.66
CA GLU A 183 9.74 -5.90 -5.60
C GLU A 183 8.31 -5.44 -5.33
N TYR A 184 7.48 -5.35 -6.38
CA TYR A 184 6.06 -5.06 -6.20
C TYR A 184 5.35 -6.35 -5.79
N ILE A 185 4.45 -6.28 -4.81
CA ILE A 185 3.76 -7.46 -4.29
C ILE A 185 2.25 -7.21 -4.35
N SER A 186 1.53 -7.93 -5.21
CA SER A 186 0.06 -7.87 -5.24
C SER A 186 -0.52 -8.85 -4.23
N LEU A 187 -1.17 -8.32 -3.20
CA LEU A 187 -1.75 -9.15 -2.14
C LEU A 187 -2.97 -9.93 -2.61
N PRO A 188 -3.20 -11.15 -2.09
CA PRO A 188 -4.48 -11.82 -2.23
C PRO A 188 -5.52 -11.17 -1.32
N SER A 189 -6.74 -11.69 -1.38
CA SER A 189 -7.83 -11.37 -0.47
C SER A 189 -8.36 -12.63 0.20
N ASN A 190 -9.13 -12.52 1.28
CA ASN A 190 -9.78 -13.68 1.86
C ASN A 190 -10.92 -14.14 0.94
N GLY A 191 -10.62 -15.12 0.08
CA GLY A 191 -11.49 -15.78 -0.88
C GLY A 191 -12.88 -16.05 -0.36
N LYS A 192 -12.91 -16.83 0.73
CA LYS A 192 -14.14 -17.30 1.36
C LYS A 192 -14.97 -16.17 1.93
N TRP A 193 -14.32 -15.18 2.54
CA TRP A 193 -15.01 -14.02 3.09
C TRP A 193 -15.61 -13.13 2.01
N TYR A 194 -14.87 -12.83 0.95
CA TYR A 194 -15.36 -11.96 -0.13
C TYR A 194 -16.48 -12.58 -0.94
N ASP A 195 -16.42 -13.89 -1.19
CA ASP A 195 -17.53 -14.61 -1.81
C ASP A 195 -18.81 -14.54 -0.96
N HIS A 196 -18.67 -14.68 0.38
CA HIS A 196 -19.80 -14.57 1.31
C HIS A 196 -20.47 -13.18 1.33
N ILE A 197 -19.68 -12.11 1.16
CA ILE A 197 -20.20 -10.73 1.16
C ILE A 197 -20.53 -10.20 -0.24
N GLY A 198 -20.45 -11.04 -1.27
CA GLY A 198 -20.92 -10.73 -2.63
C GLY A 198 -19.88 -10.14 -3.59
N VAL A 199 -18.60 -10.07 -3.21
CA VAL A 199 -17.51 -9.65 -4.12
C VAL A 199 -16.84 -10.90 -4.69
N ASN A 200 -17.44 -11.44 -5.74
CA ASN A 200 -17.03 -12.73 -6.30
C ASN A 200 -15.60 -12.71 -6.89
N LYS A 201 -15.05 -13.90 -7.11
CA LYS A 201 -13.73 -14.11 -7.70
C LYS A 201 -13.54 -13.39 -9.04
N GLU A 202 -14.55 -13.37 -9.92
CA GLU A 202 -14.44 -12.74 -11.24
C GLU A 202 -14.18 -11.23 -11.13
N LYS A 203 -14.94 -10.55 -10.27
CA LYS A 203 -14.74 -9.12 -9.99
C LYS A 203 -13.34 -8.85 -9.46
N ARG A 204 -12.86 -9.67 -8.52
CA ARG A 204 -11.52 -9.55 -7.94
C ARG A 204 -10.41 -9.78 -8.97
N GLN A 205 -10.57 -10.80 -9.83
CA GLN A 205 -9.58 -11.14 -10.86
C GLN A 205 -9.37 -10.01 -11.89
N LYS A 206 -10.43 -9.28 -12.26
CA LYS A 206 -10.31 -8.11 -13.15
C LYS A 206 -9.39 -7.04 -12.57
N VAL A 207 -9.46 -6.81 -11.27
CA VAL A 207 -8.54 -5.87 -10.58
C VAL A 207 -7.13 -6.44 -10.46
N TYR A 208 -6.98 -7.72 -10.10
CA TYR A 208 -5.67 -8.38 -10.03
C TYR A 208 -4.89 -8.33 -11.33
N ASN A 209 -5.57 -8.65 -12.45
CA ASN A 209 -4.97 -8.61 -13.77
C ASN A 209 -4.55 -7.19 -14.11
N LYS A 210 -5.43 -6.21 -13.89
CA LYS A 210 -5.11 -4.80 -14.19
C LYS A 210 -4.00 -4.23 -13.31
N ILE A 211 -3.87 -4.64 -12.04
CA ILE A 211 -2.72 -4.27 -11.18
C ILE A 211 -1.43 -4.81 -11.81
N THR A 212 -1.42 -6.11 -12.14
CA THR A 212 -0.26 -6.79 -12.75
C THR A 212 0.15 -6.11 -14.05
N GLU A 213 -0.80 -5.89 -14.96
CA GLU A 213 -0.59 -5.20 -16.24
C GLU A 213 -0.08 -3.76 -16.03
N THR A 214 -0.63 -3.02 -15.05
CA THR A 214 -0.23 -1.64 -14.78
C THR A 214 1.25 -1.55 -14.41
N VAL A 215 1.73 -2.47 -13.57
CA VAL A 215 3.13 -2.55 -13.13
C VAL A 215 4.03 -3.05 -14.26
N VAL A 216 3.68 -4.19 -14.88
CA VAL A 216 4.51 -4.84 -15.91
C VAL A 216 4.65 -3.98 -17.17
N ASN A 217 3.57 -3.36 -17.65
CA ASN A 217 3.60 -2.49 -18.83
C ASN A 217 4.46 -1.23 -18.62
N ARG A 218 4.82 -0.93 -17.37
CA ARG A 218 5.73 0.18 -17.01
C ARG A 218 7.13 -0.31 -16.64
N GLY A 219 7.44 -1.57 -16.88
CA GLY A 219 8.78 -2.14 -16.64
C GLY A 219 9.03 -2.57 -15.19
N GLY A 220 8.00 -2.58 -14.34
CA GLY A 220 8.12 -3.13 -12.99
C GLY A 220 8.01 -4.66 -12.98
N LYS A 221 8.64 -5.31 -11.99
CA LYS A 221 8.46 -6.74 -11.70
C LYS A 221 7.49 -6.90 -10.53
N ILE A 222 6.62 -7.89 -10.58
CA ILE A 222 5.59 -8.08 -9.56
C ILE A 222 5.46 -9.53 -9.11
N TYR A 223 5.57 -9.76 -7.81
CA TYR A 223 5.12 -10.99 -7.17
C TYR A 223 3.61 -10.96 -6.97
N ASN A 224 2.91 -11.70 -7.82
CA ASN A 224 1.46 -11.81 -7.75
C ASN A 224 1.07 -13.00 -6.86
N MET A 225 0.52 -12.72 -5.67
CA MET A 225 0.07 -13.73 -4.71
C MET A 225 -1.43 -14.05 -4.82
N THR A 226 -2.12 -13.58 -5.86
CA THR A 226 -3.59 -13.65 -5.96
C THR A 226 -4.13 -15.05 -6.26
N ASP A 227 -3.24 -15.99 -6.63
CA ASP A 227 -3.51 -17.44 -6.64
C ASP A 227 -3.84 -18.00 -5.25
N LYS A 228 -3.46 -17.27 -4.18
CA LYS A 228 -3.61 -17.69 -2.78
C LYS A 228 -4.86 -17.19 -2.08
N ASP A 229 -5.83 -16.65 -2.82
CA ASP A 229 -7.09 -16.12 -2.26
C ASP A 229 -7.81 -17.11 -1.34
N TYR A 230 -7.75 -18.40 -1.65
CA TYR A 230 -8.45 -19.45 -0.90
C TYR A 230 -7.53 -20.28 0.00
N GLU A 231 -6.23 -19.98 -0.02
CA GLU A 231 -5.26 -20.66 0.83
C GLU A 231 -5.44 -20.17 2.27
N LEU A 232 -5.66 -21.11 3.19
CA LEU A 232 -5.90 -20.77 4.59
C LEU A 232 -4.69 -20.05 5.18
N TYR A 233 -4.95 -19.09 6.08
CA TYR A 233 -3.94 -18.40 6.89
C TYR A 233 -3.00 -17.45 6.11
N VAL A 234 -3.19 -17.30 4.80
CA VAL A 234 -2.48 -16.30 3.98
C VAL A 234 -2.99 -14.89 4.26
N ILE A 235 -4.30 -14.75 4.52
CA ILE A 235 -4.95 -13.53 5.02
C ILE A 235 -5.45 -13.81 6.44
N SER A 236 -5.17 -12.90 7.38
CA SER A 236 -5.55 -13.08 8.80
C SER A 236 -6.95 -12.57 9.12
N ASP A 237 -7.49 -11.68 8.29
CA ASP A 237 -8.85 -11.17 8.44
C ASP A 237 -9.57 -11.07 7.09
N ALA A 238 -10.18 -9.93 6.79
CA ALA A 238 -10.79 -9.67 5.49
C ALA A 238 -9.77 -9.16 4.46
N VAL A 239 -8.72 -8.44 4.87
CA VAL A 239 -7.76 -7.79 3.95
C VAL A 239 -6.29 -7.92 4.34
N HIS A 240 -5.99 -8.08 5.63
CA HIS A 240 -4.61 -7.98 6.07
C HIS A 240 -3.89 -9.32 5.92
N ILE A 241 -2.63 -9.25 5.51
CA ILE A 241 -1.76 -10.41 5.41
C ILE A 241 -1.71 -11.15 6.74
N GLY A 242 -1.87 -12.46 6.64
CA GLY A 242 -1.80 -13.39 7.75
C GLY A 242 -0.46 -14.08 7.84
N TRP A 243 -0.44 -15.09 8.70
CA TRP A 243 0.79 -15.76 9.11
C TRP A 243 1.54 -16.37 7.93
N LYS A 244 0.87 -17.18 7.09
CA LYS A 244 1.51 -17.80 5.91
C LYS A 244 1.86 -16.76 4.85
N GLY A 245 1.01 -15.74 4.71
CA GLY A 245 1.24 -14.66 3.75
C GLY A 245 2.52 -13.89 4.04
N TRP A 246 2.81 -13.62 5.33
CA TRP A 246 4.08 -13.00 5.72
C TRP A 246 5.27 -13.91 5.43
N VAL A 247 5.18 -15.22 5.61
CA VAL A 247 6.27 -16.13 5.25
C VAL A 247 6.53 -16.10 3.74
N TYR A 248 5.50 -16.16 2.89
CA TYR A 248 5.65 -16.03 1.43
C TYR A 248 6.30 -14.69 1.03
N ILE A 249 5.86 -13.59 1.64
CA ILE A 249 6.40 -12.25 1.36
C ILE A 249 7.87 -12.15 1.79
N SER A 250 8.19 -12.62 3.01
CA SER A 250 9.55 -12.59 3.54
C SER A 250 10.50 -13.46 2.72
N GLU A 251 10.07 -14.66 2.31
CA GLU A 251 10.84 -15.55 1.44
C GLU A 251 11.15 -14.88 0.11
N HIS A 252 10.14 -14.26 -0.51
CA HIS A 252 10.30 -13.59 -1.79
C HIS A 252 11.20 -12.34 -1.70
N ILE A 253 11.04 -11.53 -0.65
CA ILE A 253 11.89 -10.37 -0.39
C ILE A 253 13.34 -10.81 -0.16
N ALA A 254 13.58 -11.87 0.61
CA ALA A 254 14.93 -12.39 0.84
C ALA A 254 15.59 -12.86 -0.47
N GLN A 255 14.84 -13.53 -1.35
CA GLN A 255 15.32 -13.92 -2.67
C GLN A 255 15.61 -12.71 -3.58
N HIS A 256 14.80 -11.65 -3.51
CA HIS A 256 15.05 -10.41 -4.25
C HIS A 256 16.31 -9.69 -3.76
N MET A 257 16.48 -9.57 -2.44
CA MET A 257 17.64 -8.89 -1.83
C MET A 257 18.95 -9.68 -1.96
N GLY A 258 18.88 -10.98 -2.20
CA GLY A 258 20.05 -11.84 -2.40
C GLY A 258 20.56 -11.91 -3.84
N LYS A 259 19.92 -11.22 -4.80
CA LYS A 259 20.36 -11.08 -6.19
C LYS A 259 21.30 -9.89 -6.35
#